data_AF-A0A954TT84-F1
#
_entry.id   AF-A0A954TT84-F1
#
_cell.length_a   1.000
_cell.length_b   1.000
_cell.length_c   1.000
_cell.angle_alpha   90.00
_cell.angle_beta   90.00
_cell.angle_gamma   90.00
#
_symmetry.space_group_name_H-M   'P 1'
#
loop_
_entity.id
_entity.type
_entity.pdbx_description
1 polymer ?
#
loop_
_entity_poly.entity_id
_entity_poly.type
_entity_poly.pdbx_seq_one_letter_code
_entity_poly.pdbx_strand_id
1 'polypeptide(L)'
;EGIDRPNLSLDVIESWEDDEKLDHILRIRGEHPGTGIVYFTLIKTLMRFSDKLWEMEIPHLVYHGDLERRQRKRVQEQFMNEPEHLVLATNAFGMGIDKEDIRFVTHADVPGSMESYYQEIGRAGRDGLPSQCVLLYDQRDLATQMEFMRWSNPDAEFYERVYDFLVHELEQVNAFGIDWLRERLHHRNKHDRRLESALAMLDRYGVIEGSLSPLQIEVVAELPASLVDQQRLDDKLRRDQQKLYSLVQYVKHEGDRKAFIHEYFGLPYCPQ
;
A
#
# COMPACT_ATOMS: atom_id res chain seq x y z
N GLU A 1 22.99 -2.08 -3.68
CA GLU A 1 22.94 -0.78 -2.96
C GLU A 1 21.49 -0.45 -2.64
N GLY A 2 21.01 -0.94 -1.49
CA GLY A 2 19.66 -0.67 -0.97
C GLY A 2 19.63 0.64 -0.19
N ILE A 3 19.24 0.58 1.08
CA ILE A 3 19.17 1.75 1.97
C ILE A 3 20.51 2.11 2.64
N ASP A 4 21.60 1.37 2.38
CA ASP A 4 22.94 1.56 2.99
C ASP A 4 23.69 2.82 2.56
N ARG A 5 22.97 3.73 1.92
CA ARG A 5 23.55 4.94 1.37
C ARG A 5 23.88 5.91 2.53
N PRO A 6 25.11 6.43 2.64
CA PRO A 6 25.47 7.40 3.69
C PRO A 6 24.61 8.66 3.66
N ASN A 7 24.17 9.06 2.46
CA ASN A 7 23.35 10.24 2.21
C ASN A 7 21.86 10.07 2.55
N LEU A 8 21.42 8.86 2.92
CA LEU A 8 20.02 8.59 3.26
C LEU A 8 19.83 8.57 4.78
N SER A 9 19.07 9.51 5.33
CA SER A 9 18.65 9.48 6.74
C SER A 9 17.25 8.90 6.87
N LEU A 10 17.02 8.16 7.96
CA LEU A 10 15.73 7.55 8.28
C LEU A 10 15.24 8.09 9.62
N ASP A 11 13.99 8.52 9.67
CA ASP A 11 13.39 9.05 10.90
C ASP A 11 11.92 8.62 11.06
N VAL A 12 11.44 8.70 12.29
CA VAL A 12 10.04 8.46 12.64
C VAL A 12 9.60 9.59 13.57
N ILE A 13 8.52 10.26 13.22
CA ILE A 13 7.95 11.35 13.99
C ILE A 13 6.56 10.92 14.44
N GLU A 14 6.30 10.95 15.75
CA GLU A 14 4.94 10.81 16.24
C GLU A 14 4.13 12.04 15.85
N SER A 15 2.98 11.82 15.22
CA SER A 15 2.13 12.90 14.72
C SER A 15 0.67 12.52 14.87
N TRP A 16 -0.16 13.50 15.18
CA TRP A 16 -1.57 13.33 15.42
C TRP A 16 -2.36 14.23 14.50
N GLU A 17 -3.31 13.63 13.78
CA GLU A 17 -4.25 14.34 12.92
C GLU A 17 -3.58 14.93 11.68
N ASP A 18 -4.41 15.38 10.77
CA ASP A 18 -3.94 15.71 9.43
C ASP A 18 -3.21 17.05 9.36
N ASP A 19 -3.52 17.99 10.25
CA ASP A 19 -2.89 19.31 10.27
C ASP A 19 -1.43 19.20 10.76
N GLU A 20 -1.17 18.46 11.83
CA GLU A 20 0.20 18.21 12.30
C GLU A 20 1.02 17.41 11.27
N LYS A 21 0.41 16.38 10.67
CA LYS A 21 1.03 15.63 9.56
C LYS A 21 1.38 16.55 8.38
N LEU A 22 0.48 17.46 8.03
CA LEU A 22 0.70 18.43 6.94
C LEU A 22 1.85 19.39 7.27
N ASP A 23 1.90 19.92 8.49
CA ASP A 23 2.97 20.80 8.95
C ASP A 23 4.35 20.10 8.87
N HIS A 24 4.42 18.82 9.26
CA HIS A 24 5.63 18.03 9.09
C HIS A 24 6.01 17.82 7.62
N ILE A 25 5.06 17.47 6.75
CA ILE A 25 5.30 17.32 5.31
C ILE A 25 5.87 18.61 4.72
N LEU A 26 5.29 19.77 5.06
CA LEU A 26 5.73 21.07 4.56
C LEU A 26 7.11 21.45 5.09
N ARG A 27 7.38 21.16 6.37
CA ARG A 27 8.71 21.38 6.97
C ARG A 27 9.79 20.53 6.27
N ILE A 28 9.54 19.22 6.10
CA ILE A 28 10.47 18.31 5.41
C ILE A 28 10.72 18.79 3.98
N ARG A 29 9.66 19.18 3.25
CA ARG A 29 9.79 19.75 1.90
C ARG A 29 10.65 21.03 1.89
N GLY A 30 10.52 21.88 2.90
CA GLY A 30 11.32 23.10 3.02
C GLY A 30 12.79 22.84 3.36
N GLU A 31 13.07 21.84 4.20
CA GLU A 31 14.42 21.39 4.59
C GLU A 31 15.13 20.63 3.46
N HIS A 32 14.37 19.95 2.60
CA HIS A 32 14.86 19.12 1.50
C HIS A 32 14.29 19.58 0.14
N PRO A 33 14.77 20.72 -0.41
CA PRO A 33 14.29 21.23 -1.69
C PRO A 33 14.63 20.25 -2.82
N GLY A 34 13.63 19.95 -3.66
CA GLY A 34 13.75 19.03 -4.78
C GLY A 34 12.54 18.12 -4.89
N THR A 35 12.71 17.00 -5.61
CA THR A 35 11.64 16.03 -5.81
C THR A 35 11.36 15.26 -4.53
N GLY A 36 10.09 15.08 -4.19
CA GLY A 36 9.69 14.29 -3.03
C GLY A 36 8.40 13.53 -3.23
N ILE A 37 8.26 12.44 -2.46
CA ILE A 37 7.10 11.55 -2.49
C ILE A 37 6.46 11.56 -1.10
N VAL A 38 5.14 11.70 -1.06
CA VAL A 38 4.36 11.50 0.18
C VAL A 38 3.41 10.33 -0.03
N TYR A 39 3.60 9.26 0.74
CA TYR A 39 2.79 8.06 0.68
C TYR A 39 1.62 8.10 1.66
N PHE A 40 0.43 7.75 1.17
CA PHE A 40 -0.81 7.61 1.91
C PHE A 40 -1.36 6.19 1.75
N THR A 41 -2.07 5.72 2.76
CA THR A 41 -2.76 4.42 2.72
C THR A 41 -4.06 4.51 1.92
N LEU A 42 -4.82 5.59 2.11
CA LEU A 42 -6.14 5.77 1.50
C LEU A 42 -6.16 6.92 0.50
N ILE A 43 -6.81 6.68 -0.65
CA ILE A 43 -7.06 7.71 -1.67
C ILE A 43 -7.84 8.89 -1.06
N LYS A 44 -8.81 8.60 -0.20
CA LYS A 44 -9.60 9.64 0.49
C LYS A 44 -8.71 10.56 1.33
N THR A 45 -7.74 10.00 2.06
CA THR A 45 -6.81 10.80 2.89
C THR A 45 -5.89 11.60 1.98
N LEU A 46 -5.31 10.96 0.96
CA LEU A 46 -4.49 11.62 -0.05
C LEU A 46 -5.21 12.84 -0.66
N MET A 47 -6.45 12.67 -1.12
CA MET A 47 -7.23 13.76 -1.72
C MET A 47 -7.50 14.90 -0.74
N ARG A 48 -7.76 14.60 0.55
CA ARG A 48 -7.91 15.65 1.57
C ARG A 48 -6.64 16.46 1.77
N PHE A 49 -5.46 15.84 1.73
CA PHE A 49 -4.19 16.56 1.76
C PHE A 49 -3.95 17.34 0.47
N SER A 50 -4.34 16.77 -0.68
CA SER A 50 -4.28 17.47 -1.97
C SER A 50 -5.08 18.76 -1.94
N ASP A 51 -6.32 18.71 -1.43
CA ASP A 51 -7.20 19.88 -1.31
C ASP A 51 -6.56 20.96 -0.43
N LYS A 52 -6.03 20.59 0.75
CA LYS A 52 -5.33 21.53 1.64
C LYS A 52 -4.09 22.16 0.99
N LEU A 53 -3.29 21.39 0.25
CA LEU A 53 -2.13 21.92 -0.47
C LEU A 53 -2.55 22.88 -1.58
N TRP A 54 -3.67 22.63 -2.25
CA TRP A 54 -4.21 23.56 -3.25
C TRP A 54 -4.72 24.87 -2.63
N GLU A 55 -5.35 24.82 -1.46
CA GLU A 55 -5.74 26.02 -0.70
C GLU A 55 -4.52 26.89 -0.32
N MET A 56 -3.35 26.26 -0.14
CA MET A 56 -2.07 26.91 0.13
C MET A 56 -1.27 27.27 -1.13
N GLU A 57 -1.84 27.04 -2.32
CA GLU A 57 -1.20 27.27 -3.63
C GLU A 57 0.11 26.47 -3.82
N ILE A 58 0.22 25.28 -3.23
CA ILE A 58 1.41 24.42 -3.33
C ILE A 58 1.24 23.45 -4.50
N PRO A 59 2.03 23.58 -5.59
CA PRO A 59 1.94 22.68 -6.73
C PRO A 59 2.35 21.26 -6.34
N HIS A 60 1.53 20.29 -6.71
CA HIS A 60 1.80 18.88 -6.48
C HIS A 60 1.08 17.99 -7.49
N LEU A 61 1.58 16.76 -7.62
CA LEU A 61 0.99 15.69 -8.41
C LEU A 61 0.21 14.73 -7.49
N VAL A 62 -0.78 14.06 -8.05
CA VAL A 62 -1.56 13.03 -7.36
C VAL A 62 -1.47 11.72 -8.14
N TYR A 63 -1.13 10.63 -7.46
CA TYR A 63 -1.08 9.29 -8.06
C TYR A 63 -1.78 8.24 -7.19
N HIS A 64 -2.80 7.60 -7.74
CA HIS A 64 -3.46 6.46 -7.09
C HIS A 64 -4.06 5.45 -8.08
N GLY A 65 -4.46 4.30 -7.55
CA GLY A 65 -5.03 3.18 -8.32
C GLY A 65 -6.27 3.56 -9.13
N ASP A 66 -7.14 4.41 -8.59
CA ASP A 66 -8.40 4.79 -9.27
C ASP A 66 -8.21 5.76 -10.46
N LEU A 67 -7.01 6.27 -10.70
CA LEU A 67 -6.74 7.09 -11.89
C LEU A 67 -6.82 6.24 -13.16
N GLU A 68 -7.39 6.82 -14.21
CA GLU A 68 -7.36 6.22 -15.55
C GLU A 68 -5.92 5.96 -16.01
N ARG A 69 -5.72 4.87 -16.78
CA ARG A 69 -4.40 4.47 -17.27
C ARG A 69 -3.64 5.60 -17.96
N ARG A 70 -4.34 6.42 -18.77
CA ARG A 70 -3.74 7.57 -19.47
C ARG A 70 -3.25 8.64 -18.50
N GLN A 71 -4.03 8.91 -17.44
CA GLN A 71 -3.67 9.89 -16.42
C GLN A 71 -2.51 9.40 -15.54
N ARG A 72 -2.52 8.12 -15.12
CA ARG A 72 -1.39 7.51 -14.41
C ARG A 72 -0.09 7.65 -15.20
N LYS A 73 -0.14 7.34 -16.51
CA LYS A 73 1.02 7.48 -17.40
C LYS A 73 1.51 8.94 -17.46
N ARG A 74 0.61 9.90 -17.64
CA ARG A 74 0.96 11.33 -17.69
C ARG A 74 1.62 11.81 -16.40
N VAL A 75 1.04 11.49 -15.24
CA VAL A 75 1.59 11.88 -13.93
C VAL A 75 2.96 11.25 -13.70
N GLN A 76 3.12 9.97 -14.05
CA GLN A 76 4.41 9.29 -13.95
C GLN A 76 5.45 9.91 -14.88
N GLU A 77 5.12 10.18 -16.14
CA GLU A 77 6.02 10.86 -17.08
C GLU A 77 6.42 12.25 -16.58
N GLN A 78 5.47 13.01 -16.03
CA GLN A 78 5.75 14.32 -15.45
C GLN A 78 6.72 14.21 -14.27
N PHE A 79 6.45 13.31 -13.33
CA PHE A 79 7.32 13.08 -12.17
C PHE A 79 8.74 12.65 -12.57
N MET A 80 8.87 11.82 -13.62
CA MET A 80 10.17 11.31 -14.06
C MET A 80 11.02 12.38 -14.76
N ASN A 81 10.39 13.25 -15.57
CA ASN A 81 11.13 14.14 -16.48
C ASN A 81 11.32 15.56 -15.93
N GLU A 82 10.51 15.99 -14.97
CA GLU A 82 10.56 17.35 -14.43
C GLU A 82 11.19 17.35 -13.02
N PRO A 83 12.02 18.35 -12.68
CA PRO A 83 12.59 18.49 -11.35
C PRO A 83 11.58 19.08 -10.35
N GLU A 84 11.88 18.97 -9.06
CA GLU A 84 11.19 19.68 -7.96
C GLU A 84 9.70 19.35 -7.74
N HIS A 85 9.23 18.20 -8.26
CA HIS A 85 7.87 17.74 -8.01
C HIS A 85 7.66 17.17 -6.62
N LEU A 86 6.60 17.64 -5.96
CA LEU A 86 5.94 16.92 -4.87
C LEU A 86 4.87 15.99 -5.47
N VAL A 87 4.91 14.71 -5.16
CA VAL A 87 3.84 13.78 -5.52
C VAL A 87 3.20 13.18 -4.27
N LEU A 88 1.89 13.32 -4.17
CA LEU A 88 1.07 12.61 -3.20
C LEU A 88 0.62 11.28 -3.84
N ALA A 89 0.91 10.18 -3.18
CA ALA A 89 0.80 8.87 -3.77
C ALA A 89 0.22 7.82 -2.82
N THR A 90 -0.47 6.83 -3.37
CA THR A 90 -0.71 5.55 -2.65
C THR A 90 0.38 4.54 -2.99
N ASN A 91 0.37 3.39 -2.33
CA ASN A 91 1.26 2.25 -2.62
C ASN A 91 1.27 1.79 -4.10
N ALA A 92 0.25 2.16 -4.89
CA ALA A 92 0.23 1.95 -6.34
C ALA A 92 1.39 2.66 -7.07
N PHE A 93 1.94 3.73 -6.47
CA PHE A 93 3.06 4.49 -6.99
C PHE A 93 4.38 3.82 -6.64
N GLY A 94 4.78 2.83 -7.44
CA GLY A 94 6.03 2.12 -7.16
C GLY A 94 6.55 1.19 -8.24
N MET A 95 5.71 0.72 -9.15
CA MET A 95 6.19 -0.08 -10.28
C MET A 95 6.88 0.83 -11.30
N GLY A 96 8.21 0.73 -11.39
CA GLY A 96 9.00 1.38 -12.45
C GLY A 96 9.34 2.87 -12.23
N ILE A 97 9.29 3.37 -10.99
CA ILE A 97 9.90 4.67 -10.66
C ILE A 97 11.38 4.46 -10.42
N ASP A 98 12.18 4.99 -11.35
CA ASP A 98 13.65 4.98 -11.31
C ASP A 98 14.18 6.40 -11.50
N LYS A 99 13.86 7.27 -10.54
CA LYS A 99 14.31 8.66 -10.49
C LYS A 99 15.35 8.78 -9.39
N GLU A 100 16.56 9.22 -9.73
CA GLU A 100 17.71 9.16 -8.83
C GLU A 100 17.73 10.30 -7.79
N ASP A 101 17.10 11.42 -8.14
CA ASP A 101 17.14 12.71 -7.43
C ASP A 101 15.96 12.93 -6.47
N ILE A 102 15.42 11.86 -5.89
CA ILE A 102 14.37 11.95 -4.87
C ILE A 102 15.00 12.37 -3.53
N ARG A 103 14.67 13.58 -3.07
CA ARG A 103 15.22 14.23 -1.86
C ARG A 103 14.51 13.84 -0.58
N PHE A 104 13.22 13.54 -0.66
CA PHE A 104 12.51 13.02 0.49
C PHE A 104 11.43 12.01 0.13
N VAL A 105 11.21 11.07 1.04
CA VAL A 105 10.08 10.14 1.01
C VAL A 105 9.41 10.21 2.38
N THR A 106 8.19 10.70 2.42
CA THR A 106 7.42 10.80 3.67
C THR A 106 6.26 9.83 3.64
N HIS A 107 6.13 8.98 4.63
CA HIS A 107 4.93 8.17 4.84
C HIS A 107 4.00 8.94 5.76
N ALA A 108 2.94 9.51 5.20
CA ALA A 108 1.91 10.21 5.97
C ALA A 108 1.02 9.25 6.75
N ASP A 109 0.91 7.99 6.30
CA ASP A 109 0.23 6.91 7.01
C ASP A 109 1.17 5.71 7.17
N VAL A 110 0.96 4.92 8.23
CA VAL A 110 1.74 3.70 8.49
C VAL A 110 1.61 2.70 7.33
N PRO A 111 2.74 2.25 6.71
CA PRO A 111 2.72 1.20 5.69
C PRO A 111 2.14 -0.12 6.17
N GLY A 112 1.65 -0.95 5.25
CA GLY A 112 1.07 -2.26 5.61
C GLY A 112 2.09 -3.32 6.02
N SER A 113 3.38 -3.10 5.75
CA SER A 113 4.46 -4.02 6.10
C SER A 113 5.82 -3.34 6.12
N MET A 114 6.77 -3.95 6.82
CA MET A 114 8.17 -3.54 6.80
C MET A 114 8.78 -3.63 5.39
N GLU A 115 8.35 -4.61 4.59
CA GLU A 115 8.80 -4.78 3.21
C GLU A 115 8.31 -3.69 2.27
N SER A 116 7.06 -3.26 2.42
CA SER A 116 6.53 -2.10 1.68
C SER A 116 7.34 -0.84 2.01
N TYR A 117 7.52 -0.57 3.31
CA TYR A 117 8.31 0.57 3.77
C TYR A 117 9.72 0.56 3.18
N TYR A 118 10.42 -0.58 3.27
CA TYR A 118 11.78 -0.75 2.73
C TYR A 118 11.87 -0.47 1.23
N GLN A 119 10.93 -0.98 0.43
CA GLN A 119 10.92 -0.75 -1.01
C GLN A 119 10.66 0.72 -1.36
N GLU A 120 9.80 1.38 -0.61
CA GLU A 120 9.40 2.78 -0.82
C GLU A 120 10.54 3.75 -0.47
N ILE A 121 11.17 3.59 0.70
CA ILE A 121 12.32 4.43 1.10
C ILE A 121 13.56 4.19 0.24
N GLY A 122 13.72 2.98 -0.32
CA GLY A 122 14.85 2.62 -1.19
C GLY A 122 14.93 3.43 -2.49
N ARG A 123 13.93 4.26 -2.80
CA ARG A 123 13.88 5.18 -3.95
C ARG A 123 14.66 6.47 -3.72
N ALA A 124 14.83 6.90 -2.47
CA ALA A 124 15.46 8.16 -2.15
C ALA A 124 16.98 8.15 -2.38
N GLY A 125 17.51 9.30 -2.84
CA GLY A 125 18.93 9.61 -2.86
C GLY A 125 19.81 8.62 -3.61
N ARG A 126 19.40 8.13 -4.78
CA ARG A 126 20.21 7.20 -5.58
C ARG A 126 21.39 7.89 -6.26
N ASP A 127 21.28 9.20 -6.47
CA ASP A 127 22.36 10.08 -6.94
C ASP A 127 23.46 10.36 -5.88
N GLY A 128 23.32 9.82 -4.67
CA GLY A 128 24.28 10.01 -3.58
C GLY A 128 24.15 11.35 -2.84
N LEU A 129 23.17 12.20 -3.18
CA LEU A 129 22.95 13.48 -2.49
C LEU A 129 22.06 13.34 -1.25
N PRO A 130 22.21 14.23 -0.24
CA PRO A 130 21.44 14.16 1.01
C PRO A 130 19.94 14.01 0.75
N SER A 131 19.36 12.98 1.34
CA SER A 131 17.94 12.66 1.20
C SER A 131 17.41 12.08 2.52
N GLN A 132 16.14 12.33 2.82
CA GLN A 132 15.52 11.92 4.09
C GLN A 132 14.28 11.08 3.85
N CYS A 133 14.12 10.00 4.61
CA CYS A 133 12.87 9.26 4.71
C CYS A 133 12.27 9.42 6.09
N VAL A 134 11.01 9.85 6.16
CA VAL A 134 10.30 10.08 7.43
C VAL A 134 9.01 9.28 7.43
N LEU A 135 8.78 8.52 8.51
CA LEU A 135 7.46 7.94 8.79
C LEU A 135 6.75 8.80 9.84
N LEU A 136 5.61 9.38 9.46
CA LEU A 136 4.72 10.06 10.38
C LEU A 136 3.82 9.01 11.03
N TYR A 137 4.10 8.70 12.30
CA TYR A 137 3.42 7.64 13.02
C TYR A 137 2.20 8.17 13.76
N ASP A 138 1.05 7.65 13.38
CA ASP A 138 -0.19 7.75 14.14
C ASP A 138 -0.71 6.33 14.42
N GLN A 139 -0.92 6.00 15.70
CA GLN A 139 -1.43 4.69 16.08
C GLN A 139 -2.79 4.37 15.45
N ARG A 140 -3.60 5.40 15.12
CA ARG A 140 -4.91 5.23 14.49
C ARG A 140 -4.82 4.61 13.09
N ASP A 141 -3.71 4.81 12.39
CA ASP A 141 -3.48 4.26 11.05
C ASP A 141 -3.37 2.73 11.07
N LEU A 142 -3.00 2.14 12.22
CA LEU A 142 -2.91 0.70 12.39
C LEU A 142 -4.26 0.00 12.20
N ALA A 143 -5.37 0.65 12.56
CA ALA A 143 -6.70 0.09 12.36
C ALA A 143 -7.00 -0.15 10.88
N THR A 144 -6.62 0.80 10.02
CA THR A 144 -6.74 0.66 8.56
C THR A 144 -5.87 -0.48 8.04
N GLN A 145 -4.63 -0.61 8.52
CA GLN A 145 -3.75 -1.71 8.11
C GLN A 145 -4.27 -3.08 8.56
N MET A 146 -4.85 -3.19 9.75
CA MET A 146 -5.50 -4.42 10.23
C MET A 146 -6.72 -4.78 9.37
N GLU A 147 -7.50 -3.80 8.94
CA GLU A 147 -8.64 -4.02 8.05
C GLU A 147 -8.19 -4.53 6.67
N PHE A 148 -7.17 -3.91 6.07
CA PHE A 148 -6.58 -4.34 4.80
C PHE A 148 -5.99 -5.76 4.88
N MET A 149 -5.33 -6.06 6.00
CA MET A 149 -4.81 -7.40 6.27
C MET A 149 -5.93 -8.43 6.33
N ARG A 150 -7.04 -8.12 7.02
CA ARG A 150 -8.22 -8.99 7.03
C ARG A 150 -8.81 -9.18 5.63
N TRP A 151 -8.90 -8.12 4.83
CA TRP A 151 -9.40 -8.21 3.45
C TRP A 151 -8.52 -9.09 2.56
N SER A 152 -7.21 -9.10 2.82
CA SER A 152 -6.22 -9.89 2.07
C SER A 152 -6.05 -11.32 2.60
N ASN A 153 -6.78 -11.69 3.66
CA ASN A 153 -6.76 -13.00 4.31
C ASN A 153 -8.18 -13.53 4.54
N PRO A 154 -8.97 -13.84 3.49
CA PRO A 154 -10.20 -14.59 3.66
C PRO A 154 -9.92 -15.99 4.25
N ASP A 155 -10.82 -16.47 5.09
CA ASP A 155 -10.78 -17.82 5.69
C ASP A 155 -11.39 -18.86 4.75
N ALA A 156 -11.28 -20.14 5.11
CA ALA A 156 -11.77 -21.25 4.30
C ALA A 156 -13.28 -21.14 4.05
N GLU A 157 -14.06 -20.84 5.10
CA GLU A 157 -15.51 -20.67 5.01
C GLU A 157 -15.89 -19.56 4.01
N PHE A 158 -15.16 -18.45 4.00
CA PHE A 158 -15.40 -17.38 3.04
C PHE A 158 -15.15 -17.85 1.60
N TYR A 159 -14.05 -18.56 1.32
CA TYR A 159 -13.78 -19.12 -0.01
C TYR A 159 -14.85 -20.11 -0.46
N GLU A 160 -15.26 -21.02 0.42
CA GLU A 160 -16.33 -21.99 0.15
C GLU A 160 -17.64 -21.27 -0.20
N ARG A 161 -18.01 -20.26 0.57
CA ARG A 161 -19.22 -19.46 0.30
C ARG A 161 -19.15 -18.71 -1.02
N VAL A 162 -18.02 -18.07 -1.34
CA VAL A 162 -17.85 -17.41 -2.65
C VAL A 162 -18.02 -18.44 -3.76
N TYR A 163 -17.33 -19.58 -3.68
CA TYR A 163 -17.40 -20.64 -4.67
C TYR A 163 -18.82 -21.19 -4.84
N ASP A 164 -19.55 -21.40 -3.73
CA ASP A 164 -20.93 -21.87 -3.74
C ASP A 164 -21.88 -20.92 -4.51
N PHE A 165 -21.76 -19.61 -4.28
CA PHE A 165 -22.51 -18.62 -5.07
C PHE A 165 -22.12 -18.62 -6.55
N LEU A 166 -20.83 -18.77 -6.86
CA LEU A 166 -20.35 -18.81 -8.24
C LEU A 166 -20.84 -20.06 -8.98
N VAL A 167 -21.00 -21.20 -8.31
CA VAL A 167 -21.49 -22.44 -8.93
C VAL A 167 -23.01 -22.42 -9.10
N HIS A 168 -23.75 -21.93 -8.11
CA HIS A 168 -25.22 -22.05 -8.09
C HIS A 168 -25.97 -20.82 -8.60
N GLU A 169 -25.35 -19.64 -8.58
CA GLU A 169 -25.98 -18.36 -8.96
C GLU A 169 -25.14 -17.58 -10.00
N LEU A 170 -24.38 -18.28 -10.86
CA LEU A 170 -23.48 -17.67 -11.84
C LEU A 170 -24.18 -16.67 -12.77
N GLU A 171 -25.39 -17.01 -13.24
CA GLU A 171 -26.16 -16.13 -14.13
C GLU A 171 -26.46 -14.80 -13.45
N GLN A 172 -26.84 -14.82 -12.17
CA GLN A 172 -27.11 -13.63 -11.37
C GLN A 172 -25.83 -12.85 -11.09
N VAL A 173 -24.73 -13.55 -10.78
CA VAL A 173 -23.41 -12.92 -10.57
C VAL A 173 -22.97 -12.15 -11.82
N ASN A 174 -23.08 -12.76 -13.00
CA ASN A 174 -22.72 -12.11 -14.26
C ASN A 174 -23.70 -11.01 -14.67
N ALA A 175 -24.99 -11.14 -14.35
CA ALA A 175 -26.00 -10.14 -14.68
C ALA A 175 -25.94 -8.88 -13.79
N PHE A 176 -25.72 -9.05 -12.48
CA PHE A 176 -25.76 -7.96 -11.51
C PHE A 176 -24.37 -7.52 -11.02
N GLY A 177 -23.33 -8.30 -11.31
CA GLY A 177 -21.94 -7.98 -11.04
C GLY A 177 -21.51 -8.15 -9.58
N ILE A 178 -20.32 -7.62 -9.28
CA ILE A 178 -19.63 -7.84 -8.00
C ILE A 178 -20.36 -7.25 -6.80
N ASP A 179 -21.08 -6.13 -6.98
CA ASP A 179 -21.78 -5.47 -5.87
C ASP A 179 -22.93 -6.34 -5.34
N TRP A 180 -23.67 -7.00 -6.25
CA TRP A 180 -24.71 -7.96 -5.88
C TRP A 180 -24.15 -9.15 -5.10
N LEU A 181 -23.03 -9.71 -5.57
CA LEU A 181 -22.36 -10.82 -4.88
C LEU A 181 -21.86 -10.39 -3.49
N ARG A 182 -21.35 -9.15 -3.36
CA ARG A 182 -20.92 -8.59 -2.07
C ARG A 182 -22.09 -8.48 -1.09
N GLU A 183 -23.24 -7.98 -1.53
CA GLU A 183 -24.45 -7.86 -0.71
C GLU A 183 -24.96 -9.22 -0.21
N ARG A 184 -24.89 -10.25 -1.06
CA ARG A 184 -25.27 -11.63 -0.73
C ARG A 184 -24.30 -12.26 0.28
N LEU A 185 -23.01 -12.04 0.12
CA LEU A 185 -22.00 -12.58 1.02
C LEU A 185 -21.97 -11.89 2.38
N HIS A 186 -22.30 -10.59 2.46
CA HIS A 186 -22.27 -9.83 3.70
C HIS A 186 -23.39 -8.79 3.79
N HIS A 187 -24.46 -9.11 4.51
CA HIS A 187 -25.59 -8.19 4.71
C HIS A 187 -25.28 -6.94 5.56
N ARG A 188 -24.09 -6.84 6.19
CA ARG A 188 -23.81 -5.80 7.21
C ARG A 188 -22.60 -4.89 6.95
N ASN A 189 -21.68 -5.24 6.04
CA ASN A 189 -20.49 -4.41 5.80
C ASN A 189 -20.18 -4.26 4.31
N LYS A 190 -20.69 -3.17 3.71
CA LYS A 190 -20.45 -2.78 2.31
C LYS A 190 -18.99 -2.47 1.98
N HIS A 191 -18.14 -2.28 2.99
CA HIS A 191 -16.73 -1.96 2.81
C HIS A 191 -15.82 -3.20 2.85
N ASP A 192 -16.37 -4.40 3.11
CA ASP A 192 -15.55 -5.62 3.13
C ASP A 192 -15.03 -5.95 1.72
N ARG A 193 -13.69 -5.95 1.56
CA ARG A 193 -13.00 -6.24 0.29
C ARG A 193 -12.42 -7.65 0.22
N ARG A 194 -12.85 -8.57 1.09
CA ARG A 194 -12.44 -9.99 1.00
C ARG A 194 -12.89 -10.65 -0.31
N LEU A 195 -14.02 -10.21 -0.88
CA LEU A 195 -14.54 -10.77 -2.13
C LEU A 195 -13.56 -10.56 -3.29
N GLU A 196 -13.03 -9.35 -3.45
CA GLU A 196 -12.04 -9.03 -4.48
C GLU A 196 -10.78 -9.89 -4.32
N SER A 197 -10.27 -10.03 -3.09
CA SER A 197 -9.13 -10.90 -2.80
C SER A 197 -9.42 -12.37 -3.11
N ALA A 198 -10.62 -12.85 -2.77
CA ALA A 198 -11.03 -14.21 -3.05
C ALA A 198 -11.13 -14.47 -4.56
N LEU A 199 -11.82 -13.61 -5.31
CA LEU A 199 -11.93 -13.71 -6.77
C LEU A 199 -10.56 -13.67 -7.45
N ALA A 200 -9.66 -12.79 -7.02
CA ALA A 200 -8.29 -12.73 -7.56
C ALA A 200 -7.50 -14.03 -7.30
N MET A 201 -7.76 -14.70 -6.18
CA MET A 201 -7.14 -16.00 -5.87
C MET A 201 -7.78 -17.13 -6.68
N LEU A 202 -9.10 -17.12 -6.86
CA LEU A 202 -9.79 -18.08 -7.73
C LEU A 202 -9.30 -17.99 -9.17
N ASP A 203 -9.16 -16.78 -9.72
CA ASP A 203 -8.59 -16.52 -11.05
C ASP A 203 -7.13 -17.03 -11.14
N ARG A 204 -6.30 -16.70 -10.15
CA ARG A 204 -4.89 -17.16 -10.09
C ARG A 204 -4.75 -18.68 -10.07
N TYR A 205 -5.66 -19.39 -9.42
CA TYR A 205 -5.65 -20.86 -9.35
C TYR A 205 -6.38 -21.50 -10.55
N GLY A 206 -6.89 -20.71 -11.50
CA GLY A 206 -7.63 -21.22 -12.66
C GLY A 206 -8.97 -21.83 -12.30
N VAL A 207 -9.59 -21.40 -11.19
CA VAL A 207 -10.95 -21.82 -10.79
C VAL A 207 -12.00 -21.11 -11.63
N ILE A 208 -11.72 -19.86 -11.98
CA ILE A 208 -12.56 -19.03 -12.83
C ILE A 208 -11.77 -18.52 -14.04
N GLU A 209 -12.47 -18.28 -15.13
CA GLU A 209 -11.96 -17.61 -16.33
C GLU A 209 -12.84 -16.41 -16.69
N GLY A 210 -12.31 -15.47 -17.49
CA GLY A 210 -13.05 -14.32 -18.00
C GLY A 210 -12.50 -12.99 -17.52
N SER A 211 -13.39 -12.06 -17.17
CA SER A 211 -13.04 -10.72 -16.72
C SER A 211 -13.60 -10.44 -15.32
N LEU A 212 -12.76 -9.91 -14.43
CA LEU A 212 -13.19 -9.43 -13.12
C LEU A 212 -13.71 -7.99 -13.14
N SER A 213 -13.49 -7.25 -14.23
CA SER A 213 -13.95 -5.86 -14.38
C SER A 213 -14.18 -5.49 -15.85
N PRO A 214 -15.45 -5.42 -16.32
CA PRO A 214 -16.68 -5.80 -15.59
C PRO A 214 -16.69 -7.31 -15.28
N LEU A 215 -17.41 -7.71 -14.23
CA LEU A 215 -17.49 -9.11 -13.81
C LEU A 215 -18.27 -9.93 -14.85
N GLN A 216 -17.54 -10.74 -15.61
CA GLN A 216 -18.05 -11.69 -16.61
C GLN A 216 -17.16 -12.92 -16.54
N ILE A 217 -17.61 -13.92 -15.80
CA ILE A 217 -16.78 -15.09 -15.46
C ILE A 217 -17.49 -16.41 -15.72
N GLU A 218 -16.71 -17.45 -15.91
CA GLU A 218 -17.14 -18.85 -15.90
C GLU A 218 -16.36 -19.61 -14.82
N VAL A 219 -17.01 -20.58 -14.16
CA VAL A 219 -16.35 -21.50 -13.22
C VAL A 219 -15.88 -22.72 -14.00
N VAL A 220 -14.56 -22.92 -14.07
CA VAL A 220 -13.95 -23.95 -14.93
C VAL A 220 -13.26 -25.07 -14.15
N ALA A 221 -13.06 -24.90 -12.83
CA ALA A 221 -12.46 -25.92 -11.98
C ALA A 221 -13.08 -25.95 -10.57
N GLU A 222 -12.71 -27.00 -9.81
CA GLU A 222 -13.07 -27.15 -8.40
C GLU A 222 -12.23 -26.22 -7.50
N LEU A 223 -12.77 -25.90 -6.32
CA LEU A 223 -12.07 -25.11 -5.32
C LEU A 223 -10.80 -25.86 -4.83
N PRO A 224 -9.60 -25.29 -4.97
CA PRO A 224 -8.37 -25.95 -4.57
C PRO A 224 -8.29 -26.18 -3.06
N ALA A 225 -7.81 -27.36 -2.65
CA ALA A 225 -7.62 -27.71 -1.24
C ALA A 225 -6.80 -26.66 -0.46
N SER A 226 -5.85 -25.98 -1.12
CA SER A 226 -5.04 -24.94 -0.51
C SER A 226 -5.78 -23.65 -0.15
N LEU A 227 -6.96 -23.40 -0.71
CA LEU A 227 -7.82 -22.25 -0.38
C LEU A 227 -8.85 -22.58 0.71
N VAL A 228 -8.99 -23.86 1.07
CA VAL A 228 -9.84 -24.33 2.18
C VAL A 228 -9.05 -24.95 3.33
N ASP A 229 -7.74 -25.06 3.19
CA ASP A 229 -6.82 -25.46 4.27
C ASP A 229 -6.70 -24.32 5.29
N GLN A 230 -7.48 -24.40 6.36
CA GLN A 230 -7.51 -23.39 7.41
C GLN A 230 -6.15 -23.19 8.08
N GLN A 231 -5.37 -24.26 8.27
CA GLN A 231 -4.05 -24.17 8.89
C GLN A 231 -3.10 -23.33 8.03
N ARG A 232 -3.10 -23.57 6.71
CA ARG A 232 -2.32 -22.78 5.75
C ARG A 232 -2.74 -21.31 5.73
N LEU A 233 -4.04 -21.03 5.77
CA LEU A 233 -4.58 -19.67 5.78
C LEU A 233 -4.20 -18.93 7.07
N ASP A 234 -4.30 -19.60 8.23
CA ASP A 234 -3.89 -19.06 9.52
C ASP A 234 -2.38 -18.76 9.55
N ASP A 235 -1.56 -19.65 8.99
CA ASP A 235 -0.11 -19.43 8.89
C ASP A 235 0.25 -18.29 7.93
N LYS A 236 -0.55 -18.04 6.88
CA LYS A 236 -0.43 -16.81 6.08
C LYS A 236 -0.79 -15.57 6.90
N LEU A 237 -1.93 -15.59 7.59
CA LEU A 237 -2.38 -14.46 8.41
C LEU A 237 -1.35 -14.12 9.50
N ARG A 238 -0.79 -15.12 10.20
CA ARG A 238 0.27 -14.94 11.20
C ARG A 238 1.52 -14.28 10.61
N ARG A 239 1.93 -14.67 9.40
CA ARG A 239 3.06 -14.04 8.71
C ARG A 239 2.75 -12.58 8.37
N ASP A 240 1.57 -12.29 7.85
CA ASP A 240 1.15 -10.92 7.54
C ASP A 240 1.09 -10.05 8.81
N GLN A 241 0.57 -10.60 9.92
CA GLN A 241 0.58 -9.95 11.24
C GLN A 241 1.99 -9.65 11.75
N GLN A 242 2.92 -10.61 11.61
CA GLN A 242 4.31 -10.44 12.04
C GLN A 242 5.01 -9.32 11.27
N LYS A 243 4.71 -9.15 9.97
CA LYS A 243 5.26 -8.07 9.15
C LYS A 243 4.82 -6.69 9.64
N LEU A 244 3.53 -6.52 9.91
CA LEU A 244 3.01 -5.26 10.47
C LEU A 244 3.55 -5.02 11.89
N TYR A 245 3.62 -6.06 12.71
CA TYR A 245 4.20 -5.97 14.05
C TYR A 245 5.66 -5.51 14.03
N SER A 246 6.46 -6.02 13.09
CA SER A 246 7.86 -5.62 12.92
C SER A 246 8.01 -4.15 12.55
N LEU A 247 7.08 -3.60 11.76
CA LEU A 247 7.02 -2.17 11.47
C LEU A 247 6.68 -1.34 12.72
N VAL A 248 5.79 -1.83 13.59
CA VAL A 248 5.49 -1.17 14.87
C VAL A 248 6.70 -1.23 15.81
N GLN A 249 7.46 -2.32 15.81
CA GLN A 249 8.73 -2.39 16.53
C GLN A 249 9.75 -1.40 15.97
N TYR A 250 9.82 -1.25 14.64
CA TYR A 250 10.67 -0.25 13.98
C TYR A 250 10.31 1.16 14.44
N VAL A 251 9.04 1.53 14.47
CA VAL A 251 8.59 2.85 14.95
C VAL A 251 9.14 3.16 16.34
N LYS A 252 9.06 2.18 17.25
CA LYS A 252 9.51 2.30 18.65
C LYS A 252 11.02 2.16 18.85
N HIS A 253 11.78 1.87 17.79
CA HIS A 253 13.22 1.69 17.87
C HIS A 253 13.92 3.04 18.02
N GLU A 254 14.65 3.23 19.12
CA GLU A 254 15.43 4.45 19.41
C GLU A 254 16.88 4.40 18.91
N GLY A 255 17.33 3.23 18.42
CA GLY A 255 18.68 3.03 17.94
C GLY A 255 18.85 3.34 16.45
N ASP A 256 19.91 2.79 15.87
CA ASP A 256 20.16 2.89 14.43
C ASP A 256 19.06 2.19 13.63
N ARG A 257 18.27 3.00 12.91
CA ARG A 257 17.13 2.55 12.11
C ARG A 257 17.55 1.71 10.91
N LYS A 258 18.74 1.96 10.32
CA LYS A 258 19.26 1.12 9.24
C LYS A 258 19.66 -0.24 9.79
N ALA A 259 20.32 -0.28 10.95
CA ALA A 259 20.67 -1.54 11.61
C ALA A 259 19.43 -2.42 11.86
N PHE A 260 18.33 -1.83 12.36
CA PHE A 260 17.06 -2.54 12.57
C PHE A 260 16.55 -3.18 11.27
N ILE A 261 16.54 -2.41 10.18
CA ILE A 261 16.05 -2.90 8.88
C ILE A 261 16.92 -4.06 8.39
N HIS A 262 18.24 -3.98 8.56
CA HIS A 262 19.16 -5.05 8.19
C HIS A 262 18.93 -6.33 8.98
N GLU A 263 18.78 -6.22 10.30
CA GLU A 263 18.47 -7.36 11.17
C GLU A 263 17.18 -8.05 10.72
N TYR A 264 16.13 -7.26 10.45
CA TYR A 264 14.85 -7.77 9.97
C TYR A 264 14.97 -8.57 8.65
N PHE A 265 15.77 -8.10 7.69
CA PHE A 265 15.96 -8.78 6.41
C PHE A 265 17.10 -9.81 6.40
N GLY A 266 17.84 -9.96 7.50
CA GLY A 266 19.05 -10.79 7.53
C GLY A 266 20.16 -10.30 6.61
N LEU A 267 20.25 -8.98 6.40
CA LEU A 267 21.25 -8.35 5.54
C LEU A 267 22.51 -7.96 6.34
N PRO A 268 23.70 -7.94 5.72
CA PRO A 268 24.93 -7.52 6.39
C PRO A 268 24.94 -6.02 6.62
N TYR A 269 25.07 -5.59 7.88
CA TYR A 269 25.16 -4.19 8.25
C TYR A 269 26.58 -3.80 8.67
N CYS A 270 27.11 -2.71 8.10
CA CYS A 270 28.36 -2.09 8.52
C CYS A 270 28.05 -0.67 9.02
N PRO A 271 28.17 -0.38 10.32
CA PRO A 271 27.94 0.96 10.84
C PRO A 271 28.86 1.96 10.15
N GLN A 272 28.30 3.11 9.71
CA GLN A 272 29.04 4.21 9.10
C GLN A 272 29.29 5.32 10.11
#